data_AF-A0A3B9AUL1-F1
#
_entry.id   AF-A0A3B9AUL1-F1
#
_cell.length_a   1.000
_cell.length_b   1.000
_cell.length_c   1.000
_cell.angle_alpha   90.00
_cell.angle_beta   90.00
_cell.angle_gamma   90.00
#
_symmetry.space_group_name_H-M   'P 1'
#
loop_
_entity.id
_entity.type
_entity.pdbx_description
1 polymer ?
#
loop_
_entity_poly.entity_id
_entity_poly.type
_entity_poly.pdbx_seq_one_letter_code
_entity_poly.pdbx_strand_id
1 'polypeptide(L)'
;MKNPLLCIVILVSFFTSLNAQNWIAANRFSIQAGAQMNGHSTLILPDGGQLMAGNFQNTITFGGTTLNAPSPSLQSGFLVKLDASLQPVWAKVIPHLTYDLHMDAAGDILIAGSVSSKLTATDSLACLSKLDPSGNPLAYFQAAGSATSWAKVLRTDPQGNVYLAGERFSSGTAVFGTFSFPSTNSRECFLLNSIPHSIR
;
A
#
# COMPACT_ATOMS: atom_id res chain seq x y z
N MET A 1 64.89 -40.18 31.14
CA MET A 1 64.78 -38.70 31.17
C MET A 1 63.40 -38.31 30.64
N LYS A 2 62.85 -37.25 31.22
CA LYS A 2 61.47 -36.75 31.25
C LYS A 2 60.74 -36.72 29.89
N ASN A 3 59.40 -36.82 29.93
CA ASN A 3 58.50 -35.74 29.48
C ASN A 3 57.04 -36.00 29.94
N PRO A 4 56.42 -35.10 30.73
CA PRO A 4 55.02 -35.19 31.07
C PRO A 4 54.15 -34.70 29.89
N LEU A 5 53.00 -35.36 29.71
CA LEU A 5 51.96 -34.98 28.75
C LEU A 5 51.48 -33.55 28.98
N LEU A 6 51.62 -32.70 27.97
CA LEU A 6 50.99 -31.39 27.90
C LEU A 6 49.55 -31.58 27.40
N CYS A 7 48.57 -31.56 28.30
CA CYS A 7 47.16 -31.45 27.92
C CYS A 7 46.89 -30.03 27.40
N ILE A 8 46.85 -29.87 26.09
CA ILE A 8 46.30 -28.67 25.46
C ILE A 8 44.78 -28.80 25.53
N VAL A 9 44.16 -28.08 26.47
CA VAL A 9 42.72 -27.82 26.43
C VAL A 9 42.48 -26.83 25.30
N ILE A 10 42.03 -27.31 24.15
CA ILE A 10 41.51 -26.44 23.09
C ILE A 10 40.15 -25.96 23.56
N LEU A 11 40.12 -24.74 24.11
CA LEU A 11 38.88 -24.02 24.35
C LEU A 11 38.32 -23.63 22.98
N VAL A 12 37.47 -24.48 22.39
CA VAL A 12 36.65 -24.09 21.24
C VAL A 12 35.61 -23.13 21.78
N SER A 13 35.90 -21.84 21.72
CA SER A 13 34.91 -20.79 21.97
C SER A 13 33.82 -20.91 20.91
N PHE A 14 32.68 -21.48 21.29
CA PHE A 14 31.44 -21.38 20.55
C PHE A 14 31.04 -19.91 20.50
N PHE A 15 31.27 -19.23 19.37
CA PHE A 15 30.54 -18.01 19.07
C PHE A 15 29.14 -18.42 18.64
N THR A 16 28.18 -18.39 19.56
CA THR A 16 26.78 -18.26 19.17
C THR A 16 26.65 -16.88 18.52
N SER A 17 26.64 -16.81 17.19
CA SER A 17 26.27 -15.56 16.52
C SER A 17 24.84 -15.24 16.94
N LEU A 18 24.71 -14.25 17.82
CA LEU A 18 23.45 -13.56 18.08
C LEU A 18 22.84 -13.22 16.72
N ASN A 19 21.56 -13.53 16.51
CA ASN A 19 20.83 -13.27 15.27
C ASN A 19 20.96 -11.80 14.84
N ALA A 20 22.02 -11.47 14.11
CA ALA A 20 22.16 -10.19 13.45
C ALA A 20 21.19 -10.21 12.28
N GLN A 21 20.21 -9.32 12.31
CA GLN A 21 19.32 -9.09 11.19
C GLN A 21 20.18 -8.71 9.98
N ASN A 22 20.28 -9.61 9.01
CA ASN A 22 21.03 -9.39 7.78
C ASN A 22 20.05 -9.07 6.64
N TRP A 23 20.27 -7.94 5.97
CA TRP A 23 19.55 -7.57 4.76
C TRP A 23 20.09 -8.39 3.58
N ILE A 24 19.26 -9.24 2.98
CA ILE A 24 19.69 -10.21 1.95
C ILE A 24 19.52 -9.71 0.51
N ALA A 25 18.70 -8.69 0.29
CA ALA A 25 18.46 -8.08 -1.01
C ALA A 25 18.03 -6.62 -0.84
N ALA A 26 18.37 -5.78 -1.82
CA ALA A 26 17.93 -4.40 -1.89
C ALA A 26 17.78 -3.99 -3.36
N ASN A 27 16.76 -3.20 -3.65
CA ASN A 27 16.61 -2.51 -4.93
C ASN A 27 16.16 -1.07 -4.70
N ARG A 28 16.58 -0.16 -5.58
CA ARG A 28 16.25 1.26 -5.50
C ARG A 28 15.47 1.68 -6.73
N PHE A 29 14.32 2.31 -6.51
CA PHE A 29 13.56 3.01 -7.53
C PHE A 29 13.71 4.51 -7.32
N SER A 30 13.82 5.27 -8.41
CA SER A 30 14.06 6.72 -8.35
C SER A 30 13.16 7.46 -9.33
N ILE A 31 12.93 8.73 -9.03
CA ILE A 31 12.19 9.68 -9.84
C ILE A 31 13.11 10.82 -10.27
N GLN A 32 12.64 11.66 -11.20
CA GLN A 32 13.36 12.87 -11.59
C GLN A 32 13.59 13.80 -10.39
N ALA A 33 14.72 14.51 -10.39
CA ALA A 33 15.02 15.53 -9.39
C ALA A 33 13.88 16.56 -9.26
N GLY A 34 13.46 16.84 -8.03
CA GLY A 34 12.38 17.78 -7.72
C GLY A 34 10.96 17.19 -7.76
N ALA A 35 10.77 15.94 -8.21
CA ALA A 35 9.50 15.24 -8.07
C ALA A 35 9.38 14.60 -6.66
N GLN A 36 8.15 14.24 -6.27
CA GLN A 36 7.89 13.50 -5.02
C GLN A 36 7.53 12.03 -5.28
N MET A 37 8.02 11.14 -4.43
CA MET A 37 7.61 9.74 -4.34
C MET A 37 7.61 9.29 -2.88
N ASN A 38 6.55 8.61 -2.47
CA ASN A 38 6.42 8.00 -1.15
C ASN A 38 5.97 6.54 -1.34
N GLY A 39 6.67 5.58 -0.72
CA GLY A 39 6.17 4.21 -0.58
C GLY A 39 5.24 4.13 0.64
N HIS A 40 4.07 3.54 0.49
CA HIS A 40 3.06 3.49 1.55
C HIS A 40 2.83 2.08 2.10
N SER A 41 2.61 1.10 1.21
CA SER A 41 2.26 -0.26 1.62
C SER A 41 2.94 -1.29 0.72
N THR A 42 3.26 -2.44 1.31
CA THR A 42 3.82 -3.60 0.62
C THR A 42 3.06 -4.84 1.02
N LEU A 43 2.95 -5.78 0.09
CA LEU A 43 2.33 -7.07 0.27
C LEU A 43 3.25 -8.15 -0.29
N ILE A 44 3.47 -9.20 0.49
CA ILE A 44 4.23 -10.38 0.05
C ILE A 44 3.27 -11.37 -0.61
N LEU A 45 3.60 -11.78 -1.83
CA LEU A 45 2.85 -12.75 -2.61
C LEU A 45 3.25 -14.19 -2.21
N PRO A 46 2.38 -15.19 -2.42
CA PRO A 46 2.68 -16.58 -2.11
C PRO A 46 3.91 -17.15 -2.85
N ASP A 47 4.26 -16.58 -4.00
CA ASP A 47 5.44 -16.95 -4.79
C ASP A 47 6.74 -16.27 -4.31
N GLY A 48 6.68 -15.50 -3.21
CA GLY A 48 7.79 -14.71 -2.69
C GLY A 48 7.99 -13.36 -3.39
N GLY A 49 7.24 -13.09 -4.47
CA GLY A 49 7.15 -11.78 -5.09
C GLY A 49 6.49 -10.75 -4.17
N GLN A 50 6.46 -9.50 -4.61
CA GLN A 50 5.93 -8.41 -3.80
C GLN A 50 5.06 -7.48 -4.64
N LEU A 51 4.00 -6.96 -4.03
CA LEU A 51 3.31 -5.77 -4.52
C LEU A 51 3.70 -4.59 -3.64
N MET A 52 4.04 -3.47 -4.26
CA MET A 52 4.30 -2.22 -3.56
C MET A 52 3.41 -1.13 -4.15
N ALA A 53 2.77 -0.37 -3.28
CA ALA A 53 2.06 0.84 -3.67
C ALA A 53 2.61 2.06 -2.96
N GLY A 54 2.47 3.17 -3.65
CA GLY A 54 2.87 4.46 -3.16
C GLY A 54 2.26 5.57 -3.99
N ASN A 55 2.71 6.78 -3.74
CA ASN A 55 2.31 7.96 -4.49
C ASN A 55 3.52 8.53 -5.21
N PHE A 56 3.31 9.05 -6.41
CA PHE A 56 4.34 9.69 -7.23
C PHE A 56 3.79 10.93 -7.93
N GLN A 57 4.68 11.87 -8.26
CA GLN A 57 4.41 13.00 -9.14
C GLN A 57 5.22 12.88 -10.43
N ASN A 58 4.70 13.46 -11.50
CA ASN A 58 5.34 13.52 -12.82
C ASN A 58 5.62 12.12 -13.38
N THR A 59 6.83 11.60 -13.21
CA THR A 59 7.26 10.35 -13.84
C THR A 59 8.07 9.50 -12.87
N ILE A 60 7.84 8.19 -12.92
CA ILE A 60 8.59 7.18 -12.19
C ILE A 60 8.93 6.01 -13.11
N THR A 61 10.11 5.40 -12.94
CA THR A 61 10.55 4.25 -13.75
C THR A 61 10.90 3.07 -12.86
N PHE A 62 10.34 1.90 -13.21
CA PHE A 62 10.60 0.60 -12.57
C PHE A 62 11.18 -0.36 -13.60
N GLY A 63 12.49 -0.64 -13.55
CA GLY A 63 13.10 -1.69 -14.38
C GLY A 63 12.91 -1.51 -15.88
N GLY A 64 12.74 -0.26 -16.35
CA GLY A 64 12.43 0.08 -17.75
C GLY A 64 10.96 0.41 -18.04
N THR A 65 10.04 0.06 -17.14
CA THR A 65 8.63 0.50 -17.24
C THR A 65 8.49 1.91 -16.68
N THR A 66 8.10 2.86 -17.51
CA THR A 66 7.89 4.26 -17.11
C THR A 66 6.41 4.55 -16.94
N LEU A 67 6.03 5.06 -15.76
CA LEU A 67 4.69 5.54 -15.46
C LEU A 67 4.69 7.07 -15.46
N ASN A 68 3.63 7.65 -16.02
CA ASN A 68 3.39 9.09 -15.99
C ASN A 68 2.13 9.38 -15.17
N ALA A 69 2.23 10.33 -14.25
CA ALA A 69 1.09 10.83 -13.51
C ALA A 69 0.11 11.49 -14.51
N PRO A 70 -1.21 11.20 -14.43
CA PRO A 70 -2.20 11.77 -15.34
C PRO A 70 -2.25 13.31 -15.33
N SER A 71 -1.83 13.93 -14.22
CA SER A 71 -1.72 15.38 -14.09
C SER A 71 -0.35 15.73 -13.51
N PRO A 72 0.51 16.44 -14.28
CA PRO A 72 1.80 16.90 -13.78
C PRO A 72 1.62 17.73 -12.52
N SER A 73 2.59 17.66 -11.59
CA SER A 73 2.56 18.30 -10.25
C SER A 73 1.51 17.79 -9.24
N LEU A 74 0.52 17.01 -9.66
CA LEU A 74 -0.39 16.31 -8.74
C LEU A 74 0.12 14.89 -8.47
N GLN A 75 -0.05 14.44 -7.23
CA GLN A 75 0.29 13.07 -6.87
C GLN A 75 -0.76 12.11 -7.44
N SER A 76 -0.28 10.96 -7.91
CA SER A 76 -1.11 9.80 -8.24
C SER A 76 -0.51 8.56 -7.63
N GLY A 77 -1.34 7.54 -7.44
CA GLY A 77 -0.88 6.26 -6.95
C GLY A 77 -0.08 5.51 -7.99
N PHE A 78 0.89 4.71 -7.57
CA PHE A 78 1.45 3.63 -8.37
C PHE A 78 1.21 2.29 -7.66
N LEU A 79 1.18 1.24 -8.46
CA LEU A 79 1.29 -0.15 -8.02
C LEU A 79 2.36 -0.83 -8.85
N VAL A 80 3.33 -1.46 -8.22
CA VAL A 80 4.38 -2.24 -8.89
C VAL A 80 4.38 -3.66 -8.34
N LYS A 81 4.44 -4.64 -9.24
CA LYS A 81 4.73 -6.04 -8.91
C LYS A 81 6.22 -6.29 -9.12
N LEU A 82 6.84 -6.86 -8.10
CA LEU A 82 8.23 -7.32 -8.09
C LEU A 82 8.25 -8.84 -7.98
N ASP A 83 9.25 -9.47 -8.58
CA ASP A 83 9.56 -10.88 -8.32
C ASP A 83 10.27 -11.06 -6.95
N ALA A 84 10.55 -12.30 -6.58
CA ALA A 84 11.23 -12.62 -5.32
C ALA A 84 12.67 -12.06 -5.23
N SER A 85 13.25 -11.64 -6.37
CA SER A 85 14.55 -10.97 -6.47
C SER A 85 14.43 -9.44 -6.51
N LEU A 86 13.26 -8.90 -6.16
CA LEU A 86 12.91 -7.48 -6.18
C LEU A 86 13.03 -6.83 -7.57
N GLN A 87 12.95 -7.61 -8.64
CA GLN A 87 12.95 -7.08 -10.01
C GLN A 87 11.52 -6.76 -10.48
N PRO A 88 11.29 -5.61 -11.13
CA PRO A 88 9.96 -5.25 -11.62
C PRO A 88 9.44 -6.22 -12.69
N VAL A 89 8.24 -6.75 -12.45
CA VAL A 89 7.48 -7.57 -13.39
C VAL A 89 6.54 -6.69 -14.21
N TRP A 90 5.78 -5.82 -13.53
CA TRP A 90 4.93 -4.82 -14.14
C TRP A 90 4.71 -3.64 -13.19
N ALA A 91 4.32 -2.49 -13.74
CA ALA A 91 3.90 -1.32 -12.97
C ALA A 91 2.66 -0.68 -13.58
N LYS A 92 1.78 -0.11 -12.74
CA LYS A 92 0.51 0.52 -13.13
C LYS A 92 0.33 1.84 -12.40
N VAL A 93 -0.32 2.79 -13.06
CA VAL A 93 -0.84 4.00 -12.44
C VAL A 93 -2.17 3.67 -11.76
N ILE A 94 -2.32 4.12 -10.51
CA ILE A 94 -3.57 4.09 -9.76
C ILE A 94 -4.12 5.53 -9.73
N PRO A 95 -5.33 5.79 -10.24
CA PRO A 95 -5.84 7.15 -10.48
C PRO A 95 -6.37 7.83 -9.20
N HIS A 96 -5.77 7.53 -8.05
CA HIS A 96 -6.03 8.14 -6.76
C HIS A 96 -4.80 7.95 -5.85
N LEU A 97 -4.74 8.69 -4.75
CA LEU A 97 -3.70 8.46 -3.74
C LEU A 97 -3.88 7.09 -3.11
N THR A 98 -2.77 6.41 -2.81
CA THR A 98 -2.75 5.12 -2.15
C THR A 98 -2.25 5.27 -0.71
N TYR A 99 -2.87 4.51 0.20
CA TYR A 99 -2.48 4.47 1.61
C TYR A 99 -2.24 3.06 2.10
N ASP A 100 -3.05 2.08 1.67
CA ASP A 100 -2.87 0.69 2.06
C ASP A 100 -3.21 -0.28 0.92
N LEU A 101 -2.60 -1.46 0.97
CA LEU A 101 -2.83 -2.57 0.06
C LEU A 101 -3.29 -3.79 0.83
N HIS A 102 -4.19 -4.55 0.22
CA HIS A 102 -4.55 -5.87 0.69
C HIS A 102 -4.89 -6.79 -0.49
N MET A 103 -4.96 -8.09 -0.23
CA MET A 103 -5.39 -9.07 -1.21
C MET A 103 -6.57 -9.85 -0.62
N ASP A 104 -7.60 -10.11 -1.41
CA ASP A 104 -8.66 -11.02 -0.98
C ASP A 104 -8.27 -12.49 -1.23
N ALA A 105 -9.14 -13.40 -0.80
CA ALA A 105 -8.93 -14.83 -0.94
C ALA A 105 -8.90 -15.31 -2.40
N ALA A 106 -9.40 -14.51 -3.36
CA ALA A 106 -9.34 -14.82 -4.79
C ALA A 106 -8.02 -14.37 -5.44
N GLY A 107 -7.19 -13.64 -4.69
CA GLY A 107 -5.95 -13.07 -5.21
C GLY A 107 -6.11 -11.66 -5.78
N ASP A 108 -7.32 -11.10 -5.73
CA ASP A 108 -7.56 -9.76 -6.24
C ASP A 108 -6.92 -8.73 -5.32
N ILE A 109 -6.39 -7.67 -5.92
CA ILE A 109 -5.67 -6.60 -5.24
C ILE A 109 -6.67 -5.52 -4.86
N LEU A 110 -6.72 -5.20 -3.57
CA LEU A 110 -7.53 -4.11 -3.03
C LEU A 110 -6.62 -2.95 -2.59
N ILE A 111 -7.00 -1.72 -2.93
CA ILE A 111 -6.21 -0.52 -2.65
C ILE A 111 -7.09 0.53 -1.99
N ALA A 112 -6.80 0.86 -0.73
CA ALA A 112 -7.44 1.96 -0.03
C ALA A 112 -6.69 3.26 -0.26
N GLY A 113 -7.46 4.35 -0.37
CA GLY A 113 -6.92 5.61 -0.81
C GLY A 113 -7.84 6.80 -0.65
N SER A 114 -7.51 7.85 -1.39
CA SER A 114 -8.40 8.99 -1.59
C SER A 114 -8.20 9.68 -2.92
N VAL A 115 -9.25 10.30 -3.41
CA VAL A 115 -9.27 11.05 -4.66
C VAL A 115 -9.78 12.46 -4.41
N SER A 116 -9.31 13.44 -5.18
CA SER A 116 -9.84 14.80 -5.12
C SER A 116 -11.34 14.82 -5.44
N SER A 117 -12.12 15.54 -4.64
CA SER A 117 -13.54 15.73 -4.86
C SER A 117 -13.74 16.61 -6.10
N LYS A 118 -14.61 16.17 -7.02
CA LYS A 118 -15.01 17.02 -8.16
C LYS A 118 -15.93 18.17 -7.75
N LEU A 119 -16.55 18.08 -6.56
CA LEU A 119 -17.54 19.04 -6.09
C LEU A 119 -16.88 20.35 -5.62
N THR A 120 -15.75 20.27 -4.93
CA THR A 120 -15.08 21.43 -4.33
C THR A 120 -13.63 21.60 -4.78
N ALA A 121 -13.05 20.60 -5.47
CA ALA A 121 -11.64 20.53 -5.91
C ALA A 121 -10.59 20.59 -4.78
N THR A 122 -10.98 20.99 -3.56
CA THR A 122 -10.12 21.10 -2.37
C THR A 122 -10.24 19.90 -1.44
N ASP A 123 -11.42 19.27 -1.40
CA ASP A 123 -11.64 18.12 -0.52
C ASP A 123 -11.12 16.82 -1.14
N SER A 124 -10.75 15.86 -0.30
CA SER A 124 -10.43 14.49 -0.73
C SER A 124 -11.53 13.54 -0.26
N LEU A 125 -11.89 12.56 -1.08
CA LEU A 125 -12.88 11.55 -0.75
C LEU A 125 -12.22 10.19 -0.65
N ALA A 126 -12.52 9.45 0.42
CA ALA A 126 -12.04 8.10 0.63
C ALA A 126 -12.48 7.21 -0.54
N CYS A 127 -11.59 6.34 -1.02
CA CYS A 127 -11.89 5.44 -2.12
C CYS A 127 -11.24 4.07 -1.91
N LEU A 128 -11.75 3.09 -2.65
CA LEU A 128 -11.27 1.72 -2.70
C LEU A 128 -11.29 1.23 -4.15
N SER A 129 -10.14 0.82 -4.66
CA SER A 129 -10.04 0.13 -5.95
C SER A 129 -9.86 -1.36 -5.73
N LYS A 130 -10.48 -2.16 -6.59
CA LYS A 130 -10.24 -3.59 -6.71
C LYS A 130 -9.68 -3.88 -8.11
N LEU A 131 -8.60 -4.65 -8.18
CA LEU A 131 -7.92 -5.05 -9.41
C LEU A 131 -7.70 -6.55 -9.42
N ASP A 132 -7.59 -7.15 -10.60
CA ASP A 132 -7.20 -8.55 -10.74
C ASP A 132 -5.70 -8.75 -10.38
N PRO A 133 -5.21 -10.00 -10.26
CA PRO A 133 -3.80 -10.27 -9.96
C PRO A 133 -2.79 -9.72 -10.99
N SER A 134 -3.26 -9.35 -12.19
CA SER A 134 -2.46 -8.73 -13.26
C SER A 134 -2.50 -7.19 -13.20
N GLY A 135 -3.20 -6.63 -12.21
CA GLY A 135 -3.35 -5.19 -12.01
C GLY A 135 -4.36 -4.55 -12.97
N ASN A 136 -5.32 -5.30 -13.51
CA ASN A 136 -6.42 -4.74 -14.31
C ASN A 136 -7.59 -4.35 -13.40
N PRO A 137 -8.22 -3.18 -13.58
CA PRO A 137 -9.34 -2.74 -12.74
C PRO A 137 -10.53 -3.70 -12.82
N LEU A 138 -11.10 -4.05 -11.67
CA LEU A 138 -12.31 -4.87 -11.54
C LEU A 138 -13.49 -4.06 -10.99
N ALA A 139 -13.25 -3.24 -9.96
CA ALA A 139 -14.29 -2.42 -9.34
C ALA A 139 -13.69 -1.19 -8.66
N TYR A 140 -14.52 -0.18 -8.43
CA TYR A 140 -14.13 1.06 -7.77
C TYR A 140 -15.24 1.60 -6.90
N PHE A 141 -14.91 1.99 -5.69
CA PHE A 141 -15.80 2.67 -4.77
C PHE A 141 -15.18 4.00 -4.33
N GLN A 142 -16.03 5.02 -4.20
CA GLN A 142 -15.66 6.32 -3.64
C GLN A 142 -16.76 6.82 -2.71
N ALA A 143 -16.36 7.37 -1.57
CA ALA A 143 -17.23 8.08 -0.65
C ALA A 143 -17.80 9.34 -1.30
N ALA A 144 -19.03 9.70 -0.96
CA ALA A 144 -19.69 10.92 -1.43
C ALA A 144 -19.82 11.96 -0.31
N GLY A 145 -20.36 13.13 -0.67
CA GLY A 145 -20.51 14.27 0.23
C GLY A 145 -19.39 15.30 0.08
N SER A 146 -19.34 16.24 1.02
CA SER A 146 -18.39 17.37 1.03
C SER A 146 -17.36 17.29 2.14
N ALA A 147 -17.48 16.32 3.05
CA ALA A 147 -16.44 16.08 4.06
C ALA A 147 -15.18 15.53 3.40
N THR A 148 -14.02 16.09 3.75
CA THR A 148 -12.76 15.41 3.44
C THR A 148 -12.71 14.07 4.19
N SER A 149 -12.37 13.00 3.48
CA SER A 149 -12.24 11.66 4.02
C SER A 149 -11.08 10.90 3.36
N TRP A 150 -10.43 10.05 4.14
CA TRP A 150 -9.30 9.23 3.70
C TRP A 150 -9.46 7.81 4.23
N ALA A 151 -9.43 6.80 3.35
CA ALA A 151 -9.38 5.39 3.74
C ALA A 151 -7.91 4.99 3.95
N LYS A 152 -7.48 4.87 5.21
CA LYS A 152 -6.06 4.70 5.57
C LYS A 152 -5.64 3.24 5.78
N VAL A 153 -6.58 2.36 6.13
CA VAL A 153 -6.31 0.96 6.46
C VAL A 153 -7.37 0.08 5.81
N LEU A 154 -6.94 -1.08 5.32
CA LEU A 154 -7.78 -2.00 4.57
C LEU A 154 -7.49 -3.46 4.94
N ARG A 155 -8.48 -4.22 5.38
CA ARG A 155 -8.35 -5.68 5.65
C ARG A 155 -9.53 -6.44 5.11
N THR A 156 -9.35 -7.73 4.81
CA THR A 156 -10.46 -8.64 4.51
C THR A 156 -10.54 -9.76 5.52
N ASP A 157 -11.72 -10.38 5.62
CA ASP A 157 -11.89 -11.66 6.31
C ASP A 157 -11.96 -12.83 5.30
N PRO A 158 -11.90 -14.10 5.76
CA PRO A 158 -12.01 -15.25 4.87
C PRO A 158 -13.34 -15.37 4.11
N GLN A 159 -14.38 -14.62 4.52
CA GLN A 159 -15.66 -14.57 3.84
C GLN A 159 -15.67 -13.53 2.70
N GLY A 160 -14.58 -12.78 2.54
CA GLY A 160 -14.41 -11.74 1.53
C GLY A 160 -15.02 -10.39 1.91
N ASN A 161 -15.42 -10.19 3.16
CA ASN A 161 -15.85 -8.88 3.60
C ASN A 161 -14.64 -7.94 3.66
N VAL A 162 -14.86 -6.67 3.34
CA VAL A 162 -13.82 -5.64 3.30
C VAL A 162 -14.03 -4.65 4.44
N TYR A 163 -13.00 -4.49 5.26
CA TYR A 163 -12.95 -3.58 6.39
C TYR A 163 -12.07 -2.37 6.03
N LEU A 164 -12.67 -1.18 6.01
CA LEU A 164 -11.99 0.08 5.76
C LEU A 164 -11.98 0.92 7.02
N ALA A 165 -10.80 1.34 7.47
CA ALA A 165 -10.66 2.33 8.52
C ALA A 165 -9.94 3.56 8.01
N GLY A 166 -10.27 4.71 8.60
CA GLY A 166 -9.76 5.97 8.11
C GLY A 166 -10.23 7.13 8.96
N GLU A 167 -10.19 8.30 8.35
CA GLU A 167 -10.54 9.54 9.00
C GLU A 167 -11.30 10.48 8.11
N ARG A 168 -12.09 11.36 8.72
CA ARG A 168 -12.84 12.42 8.05
C ARG A 168 -12.74 13.73 8.83
N PHE A 169 -12.81 14.85 8.12
CA PHE A 169 -12.88 16.19 8.69
C PHE A 169 -13.33 17.19 7.61
N SER A 170 -13.72 18.39 8.04
CA SER A 170 -14.36 19.49 7.28
C SER A 170 -15.86 19.62 7.54
N SER A 171 -16.36 20.84 7.40
CA SER A 171 -17.78 21.16 7.53
C SER A 171 -18.55 20.57 6.35
N GLY A 172 -18.88 19.29 6.44
CA GLY A 172 -19.50 18.56 5.36
C GLY A 172 -19.99 17.18 5.79
N THR A 173 -20.86 16.58 4.98
CA THR A 173 -21.29 15.20 5.19
C THR A 173 -20.32 14.24 4.53
N ALA A 174 -20.11 13.06 5.14
CA ALA A 174 -19.41 11.95 4.52
C ALA A 174 -20.41 10.81 4.30
N VAL A 175 -20.47 10.26 3.08
CA VAL A 175 -21.40 9.19 2.74
C VAL A 175 -20.63 8.00 2.20
N PHE A 176 -20.81 6.84 2.81
CA PHE A 176 -20.19 5.59 2.41
C PHE A 176 -21.26 4.55 2.08
N GLY A 177 -21.60 4.45 0.79
CA GLY A 177 -22.76 3.67 0.36
C GLY A 177 -24.04 4.22 1.00
N THR A 178 -24.70 3.43 1.83
CA THR A 178 -25.92 3.83 2.56
C THR A 178 -25.63 4.47 3.93
N PHE A 179 -24.39 4.44 4.40
CA PHE A 179 -24.02 5.05 5.68
C PHE A 179 -23.74 6.54 5.50
N SER A 180 -24.49 7.39 6.20
CA SER A 180 -24.31 8.83 6.19
C SER A 180 -23.80 9.32 7.54
N PHE A 181 -22.68 10.02 7.50
CA PHE A 181 -22.09 10.70 8.65
C PHE A 181 -22.37 12.20 8.52
N PRO A 182 -23.13 12.80 9.45
CA PRO A 182 -23.46 14.22 9.43
C PRO A 182 -22.23 15.13 9.54
N SER A 183 -22.43 16.40 9.20
CA SER A 183 -21.41 17.44 9.38
C SER A 183 -21.00 17.58 10.84
N THR A 184 -19.69 17.64 11.07
CA THR A 184 -19.06 17.92 12.35
C THR A 184 -18.02 19.02 12.16
N ASN A 185 -17.52 19.55 13.27
CA ASN A 185 -16.44 20.56 13.29
C ASN A 185 -15.10 19.96 13.76
N SER A 186 -15.03 18.64 13.92
CA SER A 186 -13.87 17.92 14.45
C SER A 186 -13.41 16.82 13.48
N ARG A 187 -12.13 16.47 13.53
CA ARG A 187 -11.61 15.28 12.87
C ARG A 187 -12.08 14.03 13.60
N GLU A 188 -12.55 13.03 12.85
CA GLU A 188 -13.10 11.79 13.37
C GLU A 188 -12.43 10.60 12.67
N CYS A 189 -12.36 9.46 13.37
CA CYS A 189 -12.04 8.18 12.75
C CYS A 189 -13.33 7.46 12.32
N PHE A 190 -13.22 6.58 11.32
CA PHE A 190 -14.30 5.68 10.93
C PHE A 190 -13.77 4.26 10.76
N LEU A 191 -14.66 3.29 10.95
CA LEU A 191 -14.50 1.89 10.54
C LEU A 191 -15.77 1.49 9.79
N LEU A 192 -15.60 0.90 8.61
CA LEU A 192 -16.66 0.44 7.75
C LEU A 192 -16.42 -1.02 7.40
N ASN A 193 -17.49 -1.79 7.29
CA ASN A 193 -17.48 -3.14 6.76
C ASN A 193 -18.40 -3.16 5.53
N SER A 194 -17.94 -3.77 4.44
CA SER A 194 -18.73 -4.01 3.24
C SER A 194 -18.68 -5.48 2.84
N ILE A 195 -19.80 -6.01 2.35
CA ILE A 195 -19.89 -7.37 1.81
C ILE A 195 -19.20 -7.46 0.44
N PRO A 196 -18.75 -8.65 0.00
CA PRO A 196 -17.89 -8.82 -1.17
C PRO A 196 -18.40 -8.19 -2.47
N HIS A 197 -19.73 -8.03 -2.61
CA HIS A 197 -20.40 -7.57 -3.82
C HIS A 197 -20.78 -6.07 -3.81
N SER A 198 -20.42 -5.33 -2.76
CA SER A 198 -20.77 -3.91 -2.60
C SER A 198 -19.88 -2.98 -3.41
N ILE A 199 -18.69 -3.45 -3.81
CA ILE A 199 -17.74 -2.69 -4.60
C ILE A 199 -18.09 -3.00 -6.06
N ARG A 200 -18.90 -2.14 -6.68
CA ARG A 200 -19.24 -2.19 -8.10
C ARG A 200 -18.90 -0.86 -8.75
#